data_AF-Q7RL23-F1
#
_entry.id   AF-Q7RL23-F1
#
_cell.length_a   1.000
_cell.length_b   1.000
_cell.length_c   1.000
_cell.angle_alpha   90.00
_cell.angle_beta   90.00
_cell.angle_gamma   90.00
#
_symmetry.space_group_name_H-M   'P 1'
#
loop_
_entity.id
_entity.type
_entity.pdbx_description
1 polymer ?
#
loop_
_entity_poly.entity_id
_entity_poly.type
_entity_poly.pdbx_seq_one_letter_code
_entity_poly.pdbx_strand_id
1 'polypeptide(L)'
;MQDYKILCVACRLKDMDPFYPLKQILWMKSLNANSEKIMINANDIKSWKNENKEVIIFCIHIDKTDLSGTISVKQEWPKTFTLKVNGNVIEKISEPTWEHKRRDSPLKITHVLHAGNNNIDINITNYEVPKLFVLAFLLCKIETEQNIIENIILNSSLNFKEAKNRIIHILSIKHDDDEVMCMEINRKISLNCPFSLDRILIPCRGIKCSHIQCFDLKSFIDITKKTKAFNNRWKCPVCSFFLRPKHLVIDTFITYILSQVPKDIKEVELNKTGEIIFNHNNSESKILKSIDDTDLPNLQKMGFEIKTEQNNNGNNDGKENNINTNEIIILDSDSETDAENNENTNDNVIANAIEKTNHDIVQGIHAYRST
;
A
#
# COMPACT_ATOMS: atom_id res chain seq x y z
N MET A 1 16.69 27.18 -7.59
CA MET A 1 15.82 26.72 -8.69
C MET A 1 15.53 25.26 -8.44
N GLN A 2 14.27 24.91 -8.17
CA GLN A 2 13.86 23.51 -8.04
C GLN A 2 13.74 22.97 -9.46
N ASP A 3 14.61 22.02 -9.83
CA ASP A 3 14.55 21.36 -11.13
C ASP A 3 13.21 20.64 -11.25
N TYR A 4 12.25 21.24 -11.97
CA TYR A 4 10.98 20.59 -12.30
C TYR A 4 11.27 19.45 -13.28
N LYS A 5 11.48 18.25 -12.75
CA LYS A 5 11.66 17.05 -13.55
C LYS A 5 10.30 16.57 -14.03
N ILE A 6 9.90 16.98 -15.24
CA ILE A 6 8.73 16.38 -15.91
C ILE A 6 9.03 14.88 -16.10
N LEU A 7 8.39 14.02 -15.32
CA LEU A 7 8.53 12.57 -15.47
C LEU A 7 7.64 12.09 -16.60
N CYS A 8 8.23 11.43 -17.60
CA CYS A 8 7.47 10.75 -18.65
C CYS A 8 6.65 9.58 -18.07
N VAL A 9 5.64 9.13 -18.81
CA VAL A 9 4.72 8.07 -18.37
C VAL A 9 5.45 6.78 -18.02
N ALA A 10 6.43 6.36 -18.84
CA ALA A 10 7.25 5.20 -18.55
C ALA A 10 8.00 5.32 -17.21
N CYS A 11 8.55 6.51 -16.90
CA CYS A 11 9.22 6.75 -15.62
C CYS A 11 8.23 6.73 -14.45
N ARG A 12 7.01 7.23 -14.64
CA ARG A 12 5.94 7.15 -13.64
C ARG A 12 5.51 5.70 -13.36
N LEU A 13 5.45 4.86 -14.40
CA LEU A 13 5.07 3.44 -14.30
C LEU A 13 6.11 2.56 -13.61
N LYS A 14 7.40 2.91 -13.68
CA LYS A 14 8.51 2.14 -13.06
C LYS A 14 8.31 1.87 -11.57
N ASP A 15 7.73 2.83 -10.86
CA ASP A 15 7.59 2.82 -9.40
C ASP A 15 6.14 2.53 -8.94
N MET A 16 5.26 2.08 -9.85
CA MET A 16 3.84 1.88 -9.53
C MET A 16 3.63 0.79 -8.50
N ASP A 17 4.23 -0.39 -8.71
CA ASP A 17 4.22 -1.49 -7.74
C ASP A 17 5.63 -2.06 -7.53
N PRO A 18 6.28 -1.76 -6.40
CA PRO A 18 7.57 -2.32 -6.01
C PRO A 18 7.60 -3.84 -5.85
N PHE A 19 6.46 -4.53 -5.74
CA PHE A 19 6.43 -6.01 -5.80
C PHE A 19 6.60 -6.55 -7.22
N TYR A 20 6.41 -5.68 -8.22
CA TYR A 20 6.51 -6.01 -9.64
C TYR A 20 7.35 -4.96 -10.38
N PRO A 21 8.64 -4.78 -10.04
CA PRO A 21 9.50 -3.83 -10.74
C PRO A 21 9.54 -4.08 -12.25
N LEU A 22 9.38 -3.00 -13.00
CA LEU A 22 9.38 -3.00 -14.46
C LEU A 22 10.72 -3.50 -15.02
N LYS A 23 10.67 -4.47 -15.92
CA LYS A 23 11.82 -4.94 -16.72
C LYS A 23 11.74 -4.45 -18.16
N GLN A 24 10.57 -4.56 -18.77
CA GLN A 24 10.38 -4.16 -20.16
C GLN A 24 8.96 -3.64 -20.39
N ILE A 25 8.82 -2.60 -21.21
CA ILE A 25 7.53 -2.15 -21.74
C ILE A 25 7.28 -2.96 -23.01
N LEU A 26 6.27 -3.83 -23.00
CA LEU A 26 5.88 -4.60 -24.18
C LEU A 26 5.04 -3.74 -25.13
N TRP A 27 4.17 -2.90 -24.55
CA TRP A 27 3.36 -1.94 -25.30
C TRP A 27 2.86 -0.84 -24.37
N MET A 28 2.70 0.38 -24.87
CA MET A 28 2.12 1.50 -24.12
C MET A 28 1.51 2.52 -25.07
N LYS A 29 0.28 2.99 -24.79
CA LYS A 29 -0.39 4.01 -25.60
C LYS A 29 -1.41 4.81 -24.80
N SER A 30 -1.58 6.07 -25.19
CA SER A 30 -2.74 6.87 -24.78
C SER A 30 -4.00 6.35 -25.44
N LEU A 31 -5.04 6.10 -24.64
CA LEU A 31 -6.32 5.62 -25.11
C LEU A 31 -7.14 6.77 -25.70
N ASN A 32 -7.06 6.93 -27.01
CA ASN A 32 -7.74 8.00 -27.74
C ASN A 32 -8.95 7.51 -28.56
N ALA A 33 -9.12 6.19 -28.66
CA ALA A 33 -10.20 5.53 -29.38
C ALA A 33 -10.90 4.51 -28.48
N ASN A 34 -12.15 4.19 -28.80
CA ASN A 34 -12.96 3.24 -28.04
C ASN A 34 -12.54 1.78 -28.27
N SER A 35 -11.71 1.51 -29.28
CA SER A 35 -11.20 0.18 -29.60
C SER A 35 -9.74 0.26 -30.03
N GLU A 36 -8.92 -0.66 -29.55
CA GLU A 36 -7.51 -0.78 -29.90
C GLU A 36 -7.19 -2.26 -30.13
N LYS A 37 -6.43 -2.54 -31.20
CA LYS A 37 -5.94 -3.88 -31.52
C LYS A 37 -4.44 -3.88 -31.61
N ILE A 38 -3.81 -4.79 -30.88
CA ILE A 38 -2.35 -4.87 -30.80
C ILE A 38 -1.90 -6.32 -30.86
N MET A 39 -0.63 -6.51 -31.17
CA MET A 39 0.00 -7.82 -31.15
C MET A 39 1.14 -7.79 -30.13
N ILE A 40 1.08 -8.68 -29.14
CA ILE A 40 2.14 -8.83 -28.14
C ILE A 40 2.91 -10.11 -28.45
N ASN A 41 4.20 -9.95 -28.73
CA ASN A 41 5.10 -11.09 -28.89
C ASN A 41 5.57 -11.57 -27.50
N ALA A 42 5.26 -12.82 -27.18
CA ALA A 42 5.66 -13.53 -25.98
C ALA A 42 6.47 -14.80 -26.31
N ASN A 43 7.38 -14.72 -27.30
CA ASN A 43 8.27 -15.82 -27.68
C ASN A 43 9.02 -16.41 -26.47
N ASP A 44 9.48 -15.55 -25.57
CA ASP A 44 10.30 -15.94 -24.42
C ASP A 44 9.48 -16.27 -23.16
N ILE A 45 8.17 -16.52 -23.29
CA ILE A 45 7.27 -16.74 -22.15
C ILE A 45 7.74 -17.86 -21.20
N LYS A 46 8.42 -18.89 -21.73
CA LYS A 46 9.02 -19.95 -20.91
C LYS A 46 10.16 -19.44 -20.03
N SER A 47 11.07 -18.63 -20.60
CA SER A 47 12.15 -17.98 -19.83
C SER A 47 11.56 -17.01 -18.81
N TRP A 48 10.53 -16.23 -19.18
CA TRP A 48 9.88 -15.31 -18.26
C TRP A 48 9.33 -16.01 -17.02
N LYS A 49 8.64 -17.14 -17.19
CA LYS A 49 8.14 -17.94 -16.06
C LYS A 49 9.29 -18.46 -15.18
N ASN A 50 10.35 -18.99 -15.79
CA ASN A 50 11.53 -19.48 -15.05
C ASN A 50 12.25 -18.37 -14.27
N GLU A 51 12.18 -17.13 -14.76
CA GLU A 51 12.79 -15.96 -14.13
C GLU A 51 11.82 -15.20 -13.21
N ASN A 52 10.68 -15.81 -12.87
CA ASN A 52 9.62 -15.20 -12.05
C ASN A 52 9.18 -13.82 -12.59
N LYS A 53 8.91 -13.74 -13.90
CA LYS A 53 8.40 -12.54 -14.56
C LYS A 53 6.94 -12.71 -14.94
N GLU A 54 6.19 -11.61 -14.85
CA GLU A 54 4.78 -11.51 -15.14
C GLU A 54 4.51 -10.35 -16.10
N VAL A 55 3.63 -10.57 -17.08
CA VAL A 55 3.03 -9.53 -17.89
C VAL A 55 1.83 -8.95 -17.16
N ILE A 56 1.92 -7.67 -16.82
CA ILE A 56 0.92 -6.93 -16.06
C ILE A 56 0.46 -5.72 -16.85
N ILE A 57 -0.85 -5.52 -16.89
CA ILE A 57 -1.49 -4.36 -17.49
C ILE A 57 -1.73 -3.32 -16.41
N PHE A 58 -1.13 -2.14 -16.61
CA PHE A 58 -1.41 -0.95 -15.83
C PHE A 58 -2.18 0.05 -16.69
N CYS A 59 -3.13 0.75 -16.07
CA CYS A 59 -3.86 1.84 -16.68
C CYS A 59 -3.84 3.02 -15.73
N ILE A 60 -3.38 4.16 -16.21
CA ILE A 60 -3.23 5.36 -15.40
C ILE A 60 -4.01 6.51 -15.99
N HIS A 61 -4.60 7.33 -15.12
CA HIS A 61 -5.15 8.62 -15.50
C HIS A 61 -4.05 9.69 -15.43
N ILE A 62 -3.90 10.48 -16.50
CA ILE A 62 -2.98 11.62 -16.55
C ILE A 62 -3.80 12.90 -16.39
N ASP A 63 -3.60 13.56 -15.26
CA ASP A 63 -4.11 14.91 -15.04
C ASP A 63 -3.21 15.93 -15.74
N LYS A 64 -3.80 16.74 -16.62
CA LYS A 64 -3.09 17.82 -17.34
C LYS A 64 -2.57 18.91 -16.41
N THR A 65 -3.11 19.00 -15.20
CA THR A 65 -2.70 20.01 -14.20
C THR A 65 -1.54 19.52 -13.31
N ASP A 66 -1.26 18.22 -13.27
CA ASP A 66 -0.13 17.62 -12.51
C ASP A 66 0.89 16.90 -13.41
N LEU A 67 1.51 17.68 -14.29
CA LEU A 67 2.58 17.21 -15.17
C LEU A 67 3.94 17.16 -14.45
N SER A 68 4.10 17.86 -13.34
CA SER A 68 5.33 17.87 -12.52
C SER A 68 5.55 16.55 -11.78
N GLY A 69 4.52 15.70 -11.67
CA GLY A 69 4.61 14.39 -11.01
C GLY A 69 4.65 14.50 -9.49
N THR A 70 4.05 15.57 -8.96
CA THR A 70 4.01 15.83 -7.52
C THR A 70 2.98 14.93 -6.84
N ILE A 71 1.93 14.52 -7.56
CA ILE A 71 0.94 13.55 -7.09
C ILE A 71 1.36 12.16 -7.55
N SER A 72 1.23 11.18 -6.65
CA SER A 72 1.44 9.78 -7.00
C SER A 72 0.46 9.38 -8.09
N VAL A 73 0.99 8.77 -9.16
CA VAL A 73 0.16 8.16 -10.20
C VAL A 73 -0.72 7.08 -9.59
N LYS A 74 -1.96 7.02 -10.05
CA LYS A 74 -2.97 6.07 -9.60
C LYS A 74 -3.31 5.11 -10.72
N GLN A 75 -3.51 3.84 -10.35
CA GLN A 75 -4.12 2.88 -11.23
C GLN A 75 -5.60 3.24 -11.33
N GLU A 76 -6.11 3.46 -12.53
CA GLU A 76 -7.51 3.79 -12.79
C GLU A 76 -7.89 3.27 -14.17
N TRP A 77 -8.95 2.47 -14.24
CA TRP A 77 -9.49 2.02 -15.51
C TRP A 77 -10.40 3.08 -16.13
N PRO A 78 -10.58 3.10 -17.46
CA PRO A 78 -11.63 3.89 -18.10
C PRO A 78 -13.02 3.55 -17.56
N LYS A 79 -14.06 4.27 -18.02
CA LYS A 79 -15.43 4.07 -17.54
C LYS A 79 -15.80 2.58 -17.66
N THR A 80 -15.64 1.99 -18.84
CA THR A 80 -15.62 0.54 -19.01
C THR A 80 -14.36 0.09 -19.73
N PHE A 81 -13.94 -1.15 -19.48
CA PHE A 81 -12.80 -1.77 -20.16
C PHE A 81 -13.09 -3.25 -20.43
N THR A 82 -12.78 -3.73 -21.62
CA THR A 82 -12.89 -5.15 -21.98
C THR A 82 -11.62 -5.58 -22.68
N LEU A 83 -10.99 -6.62 -22.15
CA LEU A 83 -9.80 -7.24 -22.71
C LEU A 83 -10.15 -8.58 -23.36
N LYS A 84 -9.77 -8.74 -24.62
CA LYS A 84 -9.72 -10.05 -25.27
C LYS A 84 -8.29 -10.41 -25.64
N VAL A 85 -7.93 -11.67 -25.40
CA VAL A 85 -6.65 -12.24 -25.79
C VAL A 85 -6.92 -13.44 -26.68
N ASN A 86 -6.39 -13.41 -27.90
CA ASN A 86 -6.59 -14.44 -28.92
C ASN A 86 -8.08 -14.76 -29.18
N GLY A 87 -8.93 -13.72 -29.18
CA GLY A 87 -10.38 -13.83 -29.38
C GLY A 87 -11.20 -14.12 -28.12
N ASN A 88 -10.58 -14.63 -27.05
CA ASN A 88 -11.25 -14.96 -25.79
C ASN A 88 -11.34 -13.74 -24.88
N VAL A 89 -12.52 -13.49 -24.29
CA VAL A 89 -12.68 -12.44 -23.27
C VAL A 89 -11.97 -12.88 -22.00
N ILE A 90 -10.99 -12.09 -21.56
CA ILE A 90 -10.20 -12.36 -20.36
C ILE A 90 -10.70 -11.53 -19.18
N GLU A 91 -11.03 -10.25 -19.43
CA GLU A 91 -11.45 -9.34 -18.37
C GLU A 91 -12.55 -8.40 -18.87
N LYS A 92 -13.53 -8.11 -18.00
CA LYS A 92 -14.55 -7.08 -18.21
C LYS A 92 -14.69 -6.23 -16.96
N ILE A 93 -14.37 -4.95 -17.11
CA ILE A 93 -14.48 -3.94 -16.05
C ILE A 93 -15.70 -3.08 -16.37
N SER A 94 -16.70 -3.19 -15.50
CA SER A 94 -17.95 -2.43 -15.55
C SER A 94 -17.76 -1.01 -15.03
N GLU A 95 -18.71 -0.14 -15.36
CA GLU A 95 -18.72 1.24 -14.88
C GLU A 95 -18.80 1.31 -13.35
N PRO A 96 -18.14 2.29 -12.71
CA PRO A 96 -18.27 2.48 -11.26
C PRO A 96 -19.70 2.90 -10.93
N THR A 97 -20.29 2.26 -9.93
CA THR A 97 -21.60 2.63 -9.38
C THR A 97 -21.42 3.63 -8.25
N TRP A 98 -22.46 4.42 -7.95
CA TRP A 98 -22.40 5.40 -6.87
C TRP A 98 -22.27 4.76 -5.48
N GLU A 99 -22.80 3.54 -5.32
CA GLU A 99 -22.79 2.76 -4.08
C GLU A 99 -21.41 2.15 -3.78
N HIS A 100 -20.62 1.84 -4.82
CA HIS A 100 -19.37 1.11 -4.67
C HIS A 100 -18.20 1.77 -5.39
N LYS A 101 -17.19 2.16 -4.62
CA LYS A 101 -15.94 2.68 -5.17
C LYS A 101 -15.14 1.53 -5.79
N ARG A 102 -14.99 1.54 -7.11
CA ARG A 102 -14.17 0.55 -7.84
C ARG A 102 -12.72 0.58 -7.35
N ARG A 103 -12.17 -0.58 -7.00
CA ARG A 103 -10.80 -0.71 -6.43
C ARG A 103 -9.68 -0.47 -7.45
N ASP A 104 -9.96 -0.67 -8.74
CA ASP A 104 -9.04 -0.52 -9.88
C ASP A 104 -7.68 -1.18 -9.65
N SER A 105 -7.63 -2.52 -9.73
CA SER A 105 -6.37 -3.27 -9.63
C SER A 105 -5.71 -3.51 -10.99
N PRO A 106 -4.36 -3.58 -11.07
CA PRO A 106 -3.65 -4.01 -12.28
C PRO A 106 -4.00 -5.46 -12.66
N LEU A 107 -3.97 -5.79 -13.95
CA LEU A 107 -4.36 -7.12 -14.44
C LEU A 107 -3.12 -7.93 -14.83
N LYS A 108 -2.99 -9.15 -14.28
CA LYS A 108 -1.94 -10.09 -14.69
C LYS A 108 -2.47 -10.96 -15.83
N ILE A 109 -1.73 -11.05 -16.92
CA ILE A 109 -2.20 -11.77 -18.12
C ILE A 109 -1.24 -12.85 -18.62
N THR A 110 -0.11 -13.09 -17.95
CA THR A 110 0.88 -14.10 -18.37
C THR A 110 0.26 -15.48 -18.57
N HIS A 111 -0.73 -15.83 -17.76
CA HIS A 111 -1.40 -17.13 -17.78
C HIS A 111 -2.25 -17.38 -19.04
N VAL A 112 -2.70 -16.32 -19.74
CA VAL A 112 -3.51 -16.41 -20.97
C VAL A 112 -2.70 -16.20 -22.26
N LEU A 113 -1.42 -15.86 -22.13
CA LEU A 113 -0.53 -15.66 -23.28
C LEU A 113 0.05 -17.00 -23.75
N HIS A 114 0.17 -17.16 -25.07
CA HIS A 114 0.88 -18.26 -25.70
C HIS A 114 2.28 -17.84 -26.15
N ALA A 115 3.17 -18.81 -26.35
CA ALA A 115 4.46 -18.54 -26.98
C ALA A 115 4.24 -18.05 -28.41
N GLY A 116 4.87 -16.94 -28.79
CA GLY A 116 4.62 -16.30 -30.08
C GLY A 116 3.80 -15.02 -30.00
N ASN A 117 3.19 -14.68 -31.13
CA ASN A 117 2.36 -13.49 -31.26
C ASN A 117 0.97 -13.76 -30.68
N ASN A 118 0.53 -12.87 -29.79
CA ASN A 118 -0.80 -12.89 -29.19
C ASN A 118 -1.58 -11.67 -29.67
N ASN A 119 -2.78 -11.90 -30.19
CA ASN A 119 -3.69 -10.83 -30.60
C ASN A 119 -4.44 -10.31 -29.38
N ILE A 120 -4.37 -9.01 -29.15
CA ILE A 120 -5.01 -8.35 -28.02
C ILE A 120 -6.02 -7.36 -28.59
N ASP A 121 -7.29 -7.53 -28.22
CA ASP A 121 -8.35 -6.56 -28.53
C ASP A 121 -8.80 -5.88 -27.24
N ILE A 122 -8.76 -4.55 -27.23
CA ILE A 122 -9.17 -3.72 -26.10
C ILE A 122 -10.36 -2.90 -26.54
N ASN A 123 -11.43 -2.90 -25.76
CA ASN A 123 -12.56 -1.99 -25.95
C ASN A 123 -12.79 -1.19 -24.67
N ILE A 124 -13.06 0.10 -24.80
CA ILE A 124 -13.26 1.01 -23.68
C ILE A 124 -14.40 1.97 -23.93
N THR A 125 -14.92 2.53 -22.84
CA THR A 125 -15.70 3.76 -22.87
C THR A 125 -15.06 4.80 -21.95
N ASN A 126 -15.25 6.08 -22.29
CA ASN A 126 -14.81 7.19 -21.43
C ASN A 126 -16.00 7.73 -20.61
N TYR A 127 -15.68 8.61 -19.67
CA TYR A 127 -16.67 9.35 -18.88
C TYR A 127 -17.27 10.49 -19.71
N GLU A 128 -18.38 11.04 -19.23
CA GLU A 128 -19.06 12.20 -19.84
C GLU A 128 -18.10 13.38 -20.02
N VAL A 129 -17.26 13.62 -19.01
CA VAL A 129 -16.07 14.47 -19.12
C VAL A 129 -14.87 13.59 -19.46
N PRO A 130 -14.33 13.67 -20.69
CA PRO A 130 -13.27 12.77 -21.13
C PRO A 130 -12.01 12.88 -20.26
N LYS A 131 -11.58 11.76 -19.70
CA LYS A 131 -10.31 11.62 -18.99
C LYS A 131 -9.24 11.09 -19.93
N LEU A 132 -7.98 11.45 -19.67
CA LEU A 132 -6.82 10.94 -20.41
C LEU A 132 -6.27 9.69 -19.74
N PHE A 133 -6.46 8.54 -20.38
CA PHE A 133 -5.92 7.27 -19.89
C PHE A 133 -4.71 6.84 -20.71
N VAL A 134 -3.69 6.31 -20.04
CA VAL A 134 -2.59 5.59 -20.68
C VAL A 134 -2.59 4.17 -20.20
N LEU A 135 -2.65 3.25 -21.17
CA LEU A 135 -2.60 1.81 -20.94
C LEU A 135 -1.20 1.30 -21.27
N ALA A 136 -0.68 0.42 -20.43
CA ALA A 136 0.64 -0.16 -20.60
C ALA A 136 0.65 -1.65 -20.26
N PHE A 137 1.23 -2.44 -21.16
CA PHE A 137 1.54 -3.85 -20.97
C PHE A 137 3.01 -3.96 -20.60
N LEU A 138 3.26 -4.37 -19.37
CA LEU A 138 4.58 -4.33 -18.75
C LEU A 138 5.02 -5.75 -18.41
N LEU A 139 6.24 -6.11 -18.80
CA LEU A 139 6.92 -7.28 -18.27
C LEU A 139 7.62 -6.86 -16.97
N CYS A 140 7.16 -7.39 -15.85
CA CYS A 140 7.66 -7.10 -14.52
C CYS A 140 8.30 -8.34 -13.91
N LYS A 141 9.33 -8.15 -13.09
CA LYS A 141 9.88 -9.25 -12.27
C LYS A 141 9.16 -9.27 -10.93
N ILE A 142 8.83 -10.45 -10.41
CA ILE A 142 8.28 -10.61 -9.06
C ILE A 142 9.42 -10.40 -8.06
N GLU A 143 9.23 -9.49 -7.12
CA GLU A 143 10.12 -9.32 -5.96
C GLU A 143 9.43 -9.81 -4.68
N THR A 144 10.21 -10.47 -3.83
CA THR A 144 9.74 -11.00 -2.55
C THR A 144 9.74 -9.91 -1.49
N GLU A 145 8.88 -10.07 -0.48
CA GLU A 145 8.84 -9.18 0.70
C GLU A 145 10.22 -9.15 1.37
N GLN A 146 10.84 -10.32 1.51
CA GLN A 146 12.16 -10.48 2.10
C GLN A 146 13.24 -9.69 1.35
N ASN A 147 13.31 -9.79 0.01
CA ASN A 147 14.26 -9.03 -0.78
C ASN A 147 14.06 -7.52 -0.62
N ILE A 148 12.81 -7.06 -0.56
CA ILE A 148 12.51 -5.63 -0.38
C ILE A 148 12.97 -5.17 1.01
N ILE A 149 12.66 -5.94 2.05
CA ILE A 149 13.06 -5.66 3.44
C ILE A 149 14.58 -5.59 3.54
N GLU A 150 15.30 -6.61 3.05
CA GLU A 150 16.76 -6.65 3.07
C GLU A 150 17.39 -5.47 2.33
N ASN A 151 16.87 -5.14 1.14
CA ASN A 151 17.35 -3.99 0.38
C ASN A 151 17.17 -2.66 1.14
N ILE A 152 16.05 -2.48 1.86
CA ILE A 152 15.81 -1.28 2.68
C ILE A 152 16.78 -1.25 3.86
N ILE A 153 16.98 -2.39 4.54
CA ILE A 153 17.92 -2.49 5.66
C ILE A 153 19.35 -2.12 5.24
N LEU A 154 19.78 -2.62 4.08
CA LEU A 154 21.14 -2.40 3.59
C LEU A 154 21.38 -0.98 3.07
N ASN A 155 20.38 -0.37 2.42
CA ASN A 155 20.58 0.86 1.65
C ASN A 155 19.91 2.10 2.23
N SER A 156 19.10 1.97 3.29
CA SER A 156 18.22 3.06 3.74
C SER A 156 18.14 3.17 5.26
N SER A 157 19.28 3.46 5.89
CA SER A 157 19.35 3.82 7.32
C SER A 157 19.77 5.28 7.51
N LEU A 158 19.03 6.03 8.34
CA LEU A 158 19.53 7.31 8.84
C LEU A 158 20.64 7.04 9.85
N ASN A 159 21.71 7.83 9.85
CA ASN A 159 22.66 7.74 10.95
C ASN A 159 22.03 8.30 12.25
N PHE A 160 22.59 7.91 13.39
CA PHE A 160 22.00 8.22 14.70
C PHE A 160 21.83 9.72 14.93
N LYS A 161 22.83 10.51 14.53
CA LYS A 161 22.81 11.97 14.67
C LYS A 161 21.70 12.61 13.84
N GLU A 162 21.53 12.19 12.59
CA GLU A 162 20.44 12.63 11.73
C GLU A 162 19.08 12.24 12.28
N ALA A 163 18.92 11.00 12.73
CA ALA A 163 17.67 10.50 13.30
C ALA A 163 17.28 11.27 14.58
N LYS A 164 18.24 11.49 15.49
CA LYS A 164 18.04 12.27 16.72
C LYS A 164 17.71 13.73 16.40
N ASN A 165 18.49 14.39 15.54
CA ASN A 165 18.26 15.78 15.15
C ASN A 165 16.90 15.96 14.49
N ARG A 166 16.47 15.00 13.67
CA ARG A 166 15.13 15.00 13.07
C ARG A 166 14.03 14.97 14.13
N ILE A 167 14.17 14.14 15.16
CA ILE A 167 13.18 14.05 16.24
C ILE A 167 13.16 15.34 17.06
N ILE A 168 14.32 15.87 17.45
CA ILE A 168 14.43 17.16 18.14
C ILE A 168 13.78 18.27 17.30
N HIS A 169 14.01 18.27 15.98
CA HIS A 169 13.38 19.22 15.08
C HIS A 169 11.87 19.11 15.11
N ILE A 170 11.30 17.89 14.95
CA ILE A 170 9.85 17.67 15.02
C ILE A 170 9.28 18.13 16.38
N LEU A 171 9.97 17.84 17.49
CA LEU A 171 9.57 18.28 18.83
C LEU A 171 9.67 19.80 19.04
N SER A 172 10.48 20.48 18.23
CA SER A 172 10.70 21.94 18.33
C SER A 172 9.74 22.77 17.48
N ILE A 173 9.03 22.16 16.52
CA ILE A 173 8.04 22.85 15.69
C ILE A 173 6.93 23.35 16.62
N LYS A 174 6.78 24.69 16.69
CA LYS A 174 5.67 25.34 17.37
C LYS A 174 4.47 25.32 16.43
N HIS A 175 3.35 24.78 16.87
CA HIS A 175 2.07 25.11 16.28
C HIS A 175 1.71 26.49 16.85
N ASP A 176 1.86 27.53 16.02
CA ASP A 176 1.34 28.86 16.33
C ASP A 176 -0.19 28.77 16.27
N ASP A 177 -0.81 29.21 17.35
CA ASP A 177 -2.24 29.34 17.63
C ASP A 177 -2.99 28.05 18.08
N ASP A 178 -3.34 28.05 19.38
CA ASP A 178 -4.39 27.27 20.07
C ASP A 178 -4.13 25.85 20.63
N GLU A 179 -2.88 25.36 20.73
CA GLU A 179 -2.65 23.94 21.08
C GLU A 179 -1.66 23.65 22.25
N VAL A 180 -1.92 24.16 23.46
CA VAL A 180 -1.18 23.65 24.64
C VAL A 180 -1.41 22.13 24.84
N MET A 181 -2.52 21.57 24.34
CA MET A 181 -2.86 20.15 24.43
C MET A 181 -2.20 19.24 23.37
N CYS A 182 -1.80 19.75 22.20
CA CYS A 182 -1.14 18.92 21.17
C CYS A 182 0.36 18.75 21.43
N MET A 183 0.95 19.60 22.27
CA MET A 183 2.37 19.51 22.64
C MET A 183 2.72 18.29 23.49
N GLU A 184 1.79 17.76 24.29
CA GLU A 184 2.02 16.57 25.12
C GLU A 184 1.92 15.27 24.31
N ILE A 185 1.03 15.21 23.32
CA ILE A 185 0.82 14.02 22.46
C ILE A 185 2.07 13.74 21.62
N ASN A 186 2.76 14.77 21.14
CA ASN A 186 3.96 14.62 20.31
C ASN A 186 5.21 14.17 21.09
N ARG A 187 5.17 14.12 22.43
CA ARG A 187 6.31 13.66 23.25
C ARG A 187 6.25 12.19 23.59
N LYS A 188 5.06 11.59 23.58
CA LYS A 188 4.87 10.17 23.88
C LYS A 188 5.01 9.34 22.61
N ILE A 189 5.76 8.26 22.70
CA ILE A 189 6.05 7.37 21.58
C ILE A 189 5.73 5.95 22.01
N SER A 190 4.86 5.28 21.26
CA SER A 190 4.64 3.85 21.39
C SER A 190 5.83 3.09 20.80
N LEU A 191 6.37 2.15 21.56
CA LEU A 191 7.37 1.19 21.10
C LEU A 191 6.73 -0.02 20.40
N ASN A 192 5.40 -0.07 20.36
CA ASN A 192 4.64 -1.06 19.63
C ASN A 192 4.23 -0.54 18.26
N CYS A 193 4.26 -1.44 17.28
CA CYS A 193 3.90 -1.14 15.90
C CYS A 193 2.39 -0.87 15.81
N PRO A 194 1.95 0.18 15.09
CA PRO A 194 0.53 0.47 14.92
C PRO A 194 -0.23 -0.62 14.14
N PHE A 195 0.51 -1.51 13.45
CA PHE A 195 -0.07 -2.58 12.64
C PHE A 195 -0.17 -3.91 13.39
N SER A 196 0.96 -4.43 13.87
CA SER A 196 0.99 -5.73 14.56
C SER A 196 0.59 -5.63 16.02
N LEU A 197 0.59 -4.41 16.59
CA LEU A 197 0.43 -4.14 18.02
C LEU A 197 1.54 -4.76 18.90
N ASP A 198 2.51 -5.43 18.27
CA ASP A 198 3.70 -5.99 18.89
C ASP A 198 4.82 -4.97 18.96
N ARG A 199 5.81 -5.22 19.84
CA ARG A 199 7.00 -4.38 19.94
C ARG A 199 7.71 -4.32 18.59
N ILE A 200 8.03 -3.11 18.14
CA ILE A 200 8.73 -2.88 16.88
C ILE A 200 10.09 -3.58 16.91
N LEU A 201 10.41 -4.33 15.85
CA LEU A 201 11.72 -4.96 15.68
C LEU A 201 12.60 -4.12 14.76
N ILE A 202 12.04 -3.67 13.63
CA ILE A 202 12.76 -2.87 12.64
C ILE A 202 12.05 -1.52 12.51
N PRO A 203 12.45 -0.50 13.30
CA PRO A 203 11.76 0.78 13.31
C PRO A 203 11.98 1.52 11.99
N CYS A 204 10.89 1.68 11.25
CA CYS A 204 10.88 2.32 9.95
C CYS A 204 9.86 3.46 9.90
N ARG A 205 10.19 4.47 9.11
CA ARG A 205 9.29 5.56 8.73
C ARG A 205 9.68 6.13 7.37
N GLY A 206 8.88 7.03 6.84
CA GLY A 206 9.22 7.75 5.61
C GLY A 206 10.24 8.86 5.82
N ILE A 207 11.15 9.05 4.87
CA ILE A 207 12.14 10.14 4.89
C ILE A 207 11.50 11.54 4.90
N LYS A 208 10.24 11.67 4.44
CA LYS A 208 9.47 12.93 4.46
C LYS A 208 8.39 12.97 5.55
N CYS A 209 8.28 11.95 6.41
CA CYS A 209 7.29 11.93 7.48
C CYS A 209 7.57 12.98 8.56
N SER A 210 6.59 13.81 8.89
CA SER A 210 6.69 14.83 9.96
C SER A 210 6.30 14.31 11.35
N HIS A 211 6.13 13.00 11.53
CA HIS A 211 5.81 12.36 12.80
C HIS A 211 7.00 11.60 13.38
N ILE A 212 6.99 11.39 14.70
CA ILE A 212 8.04 10.65 15.42
C ILE A 212 7.75 9.15 15.43
N GLN A 213 6.48 8.76 15.60
CA GLN A 213 6.06 7.36 15.68
C GLN A 213 6.59 6.55 14.48
N CYS A 214 7.35 5.49 14.76
CA CYS A 214 7.77 4.51 13.76
C CYS A 214 6.76 3.36 13.68
N PHE A 215 6.85 2.61 12.59
CA PHE A 215 6.16 1.33 12.44
C PHE A 215 7.20 0.24 12.13
N ASP A 216 6.83 -1.02 12.35
CA ASP A 216 7.69 -2.14 12.04
C ASP A 216 7.76 -2.37 10.51
N LEU A 217 8.97 -2.42 9.97
CA LEU A 217 9.21 -2.56 8.53
C LEU A 217 8.57 -3.82 7.96
N LYS A 218 8.77 -4.97 8.61
CA LYS A 218 8.25 -6.26 8.12
C LYS A 218 6.73 -6.23 8.09
N SER A 219 6.11 -5.79 9.18
CA SER A 219 4.66 -5.65 9.29
C SER A 219 4.08 -4.73 8.20
N PHE A 220 4.75 -3.60 7.92
CA PHE A 220 4.35 -2.67 6.86
C PHE A 220 4.39 -3.31 5.47
N ILE A 221 5.45 -4.05 5.14
CA ILE A 221 5.60 -4.73 3.86
C ILE A 221 4.54 -5.84 3.72
N ASP A 222 4.35 -6.66 4.76
CA ASP A 222 3.38 -7.76 4.78
C ASP A 222 1.94 -7.25 4.54
N ILE A 223 1.55 -6.17 5.23
CA ILE A 223 0.23 -5.55 5.06
C ILE A 223 0.10 -4.93 3.68
N THR A 224 1.13 -4.21 3.22
CA THR A 224 1.11 -3.56 1.91
C THR A 224 0.91 -4.58 0.78
N LYS A 225 1.48 -5.78 0.89
CA LYS A 225 1.23 -6.85 -0.08
C LYS A 225 -0.19 -7.38 -0.03
N LYS A 226 -0.75 -7.55 1.18
CA LYS A 226 -2.10 -8.10 1.40
C LYS A 226 -3.22 -7.11 1.08
N THR A 227 -2.97 -5.80 1.17
CA THR A 227 -3.95 -4.76 0.84
C THR A 227 -4.48 -4.95 -0.58
N LYS A 228 -5.80 -5.19 -0.71
CA LYS A 228 -6.47 -5.38 -2.00
C LYS A 228 -6.67 -4.06 -2.75
N ALA A 229 -6.91 -2.98 -2.02
CA ALA A 229 -7.01 -1.64 -2.61
C ALA A 229 -5.64 -1.15 -3.10
N PHE A 230 -5.31 -1.42 -4.36
CA PHE A 230 -4.00 -1.13 -4.96
C PHE A 230 -3.53 0.30 -4.73
N ASN A 231 -4.41 1.29 -4.91
CA ASN A 231 -4.09 2.72 -4.73
C ASN A 231 -3.89 3.15 -3.26
N ASN A 232 -4.19 2.27 -2.30
CA ASN A 232 -3.93 2.48 -0.87
C ASN A 232 -2.68 1.76 -0.38
N ARG A 233 -2.06 0.91 -1.23
CA ARG A 233 -0.76 0.32 -0.92
C ARG A 233 0.30 1.40 -0.71
N TRP A 234 1.30 1.07 0.10
CA TRP A 234 2.47 1.91 0.36
C TRP A 234 2.11 3.28 0.94
N LYS A 235 1.04 3.40 1.73
CA LYS A 235 0.73 4.62 2.47
C LYS A 235 1.21 4.49 3.91
N CYS A 236 1.84 5.55 4.42
CA CYS A 236 2.21 5.64 5.82
C CYS A 236 0.96 5.46 6.71
N PRO A 237 0.97 4.56 7.71
CA PRO A 237 -0.18 4.42 8.62
C PRO A 237 -0.44 5.66 9.48
N VAL A 238 0.59 6.50 9.68
CA VAL A 238 0.50 7.65 10.58
C VAL A 238 0.07 8.91 9.83
N CYS A 239 0.71 9.22 8.69
CA CYS A 239 0.47 10.47 7.95
C CYS A 239 -0.05 10.27 6.52
N SER A 240 -0.34 9.04 6.09
CA SER A 240 -0.85 8.72 4.75
C SER A 240 0.03 9.09 3.55
N PHE A 241 1.27 9.55 3.76
CA PHE A 241 2.24 9.78 2.68
C PHE A 241 2.61 8.50 1.95
N PHE A 242 2.86 8.59 0.64
CA PHE A 242 3.29 7.44 -0.15
C PHE A 242 4.76 7.06 0.12
N LEU A 243 4.95 5.90 0.73
CA LEU A 243 6.23 5.33 1.16
C LEU A 243 6.62 4.14 0.28
N ARG A 244 6.97 4.40 -0.99
CA ARG A 244 7.67 3.39 -1.81
C ARG A 244 9.02 3.03 -1.16
N PRO A 245 9.65 1.88 -1.47
CA PRO A 245 10.90 1.45 -0.82
C PRO A 245 11.98 2.52 -0.72
N LYS A 246 12.19 3.30 -1.78
CA LYS A 246 13.16 4.42 -1.82
C LYS A 246 12.85 5.59 -0.86
N HIS A 247 11.65 5.64 -0.30
CA HIS A 247 11.22 6.66 0.66
C HIS A 247 11.26 6.14 2.11
N LEU A 248 11.40 4.84 2.32
CA LEU A 248 11.48 4.23 3.64
C LEU A 248 12.89 4.37 4.19
N VAL A 249 13.00 4.66 5.48
CA VAL A 249 14.27 4.73 6.19
C VAL A 249 14.16 4.05 7.55
N ILE A 250 15.23 3.37 7.96
CA ILE A 250 15.37 2.83 9.31
C ILE A 250 15.81 3.96 10.24
N ASP A 251 15.10 4.09 11.35
CA ASP A 251 15.37 5.09 12.37
C ASP A 251 16.31 4.53 13.43
N THR A 252 17.58 4.90 13.35
CA THR A 252 18.62 4.42 14.28
C THR A 252 18.48 4.99 15.68
N PHE A 253 17.82 6.14 15.86
CA PHE A 253 17.54 6.67 17.20
C PHE A 253 16.44 5.85 17.88
N ILE A 254 15.34 5.56 17.19
CA ILE A 254 14.31 4.65 17.74
C ILE A 254 14.86 3.22 17.91
N THR A 255 15.74 2.76 17.02
CA THR A 255 16.45 1.47 17.19
C THR A 255 17.22 1.45 18.51
N TYR A 256 17.93 2.54 18.82
CA TYR A 256 18.61 2.69 20.11
C TYR A 256 17.63 2.66 21.28
N ILE A 257 16.52 3.41 21.24
CA ILE A 257 15.50 3.37 22.31
C ILE A 257 15.01 1.93 22.54
N LEU A 258 14.66 1.22 21.48
CA LEU A 258 14.16 -0.16 21.56
C LEU A 258 15.17 -1.12 22.20
N SER A 259 16.47 -0.87 22.02
CA SER A 259 17.56 -1.66 22.61
C SER A 259 17.80 -1.38 24.11
N GLN A 260 17.52 -0.16 24.57
CA GLN A 260 17.82 0.27 25.93
C GLN A 260 16.62 0.14 26.87
N VAL A 261 15.41 0.29 26.34
CA VAL A 261 14.18 0.25 27.10
C VAL A 261 13.76 -1.21 27.32
N PRO A 262 13.44 -1.64 28.55
CA PRO A 262 12.92 -2.98 28.83
C PRO A 262 11.71 -3.38 27.96
N LYS A 263 11.55 -4.68 27.71
CA LYS A 263 10.53 -5.23 26.79
C LYS A 263 9.09 -5.03 27.27
N ASP A 264 8.87 -4.94 28.58
CA ASP A 264 7.58 -4.73 29.24
C ASP A 264 7.05 -3.30 29.09
N ILE A 265 7.93 -2.33 28.81
CA ILE A 265 7.56 -0.94 28.62
C ILE A 265 7.12 -0.73 27.18
N LYS A 266 5.89 -0.21 27.01
CA LYS A 266 5.24 -0.01 25.70
C LYS A 266 5.32 1.42 25.20
N GLU A 267 5.56 2.39 26.07
CA GLU A 267 5.57 3.82 25.75
C GLU A 267 6.73 4.51 26.46
N VAL A 268 7.34 5.49 25.79
CA VAL A 268 8.34 6.39 26.36
C VAL A 268 7.97 7.83 26.07
N GLU A 269 8.44 8.75 26.90
CA GLU A 269 8.34 10.19 26.67
C GLU A 269 9.69 10.77 26.26
N LEU A 270 9.71 11.68 25.29
CA LEU A 270 10.88 12.45 24.91
C LEU A 270 10.74 13.90 25.35
N ASN A 271 11.78 14.44 25.98
CA ASN A 271 11.87 15.86 26.23
C ASN A 271 12.40 16.64 25.01
N LYS A 272 12.49 17.97 25.12
CA LYS A 272 12.92 18.87 24.02
C LYS A 272 14.36 18.63 23.54
N THR A 273 15.21 18.03 24.36
CA THR A 273 16.61 17.70 24.02
C THR A 273 16.76 16.27 23.47
N GLY A 274 15.66 15.51 23.40
CA GLY A 274 15.65 14.13 22.95
C GLY A 274 16.13 13.13 24.01
N GLU A 275 16.11 13.50 25.29
CA GLU A 275 16.32 12.54 26.39
C GLU A 275 15.06 11.71 26.59
N ILE A 276 15.27 10.44 26.92
CA ILE A 276 14.23 9.41 26.99
C ILE A 276 13.81 9.26 28.45
N ILE A 277 12.53 9.41 28.72
CA ILE A 277 11.90 9.32 30.04
C ILE A 277 10.91 8.15 30.02
N PHE A 278 11.06 7.22 30.97
CA PHE A 278 10.10 6.12 31.14
C PHE A 278 10.01 5.65 32.60
N ASN A 279 8.85 5.10 32.96
CA ASN A 279 8.61 4.51 34.28
C ASN A 279 8.73 2.99 34.19
N HIS A 280 9.37 2.36 35.19
CA HIS A 280 9.46 0.91 35.29
C HIS A 280 9.08 0.49 36.72
N ASN A 281 8.11 -0.43 36.86
CA ASN A 281 7.71 -1.05 38.12
C ASN A 281 7.44 -0.07 39.29
N ASN A 282 6.61 0.97 39.09
CA ASN A 282 6.28 1.99 40.12
C ASN A 282 7.49 2.68 40.79
N SER A 283 8.66 2.65 40.15
CA SER A 283 9.85 3.39 40.57
C SER A 283 9.88 4.77 39.91
N GLU A 284 10.66 5.70 40.48
CA GLU A 284 10.92 7.04 39.89
C GLU A 284 11.30 6.95 38.41
N SER A 285 10.92 7.99 37.66
CA SER A 285 11.17 8.10 36.22
C SER A 285 12.66 7.96 35.90
N LYS A 286 13.01 6.96 35.08
CA LYS A 286 14.39 6.78 34.62
C LYS A 286 14.63 7.67 33.41
N ILE A 287 15.71 8.44 33.47
CA ILE A 287 16.21 9.26 32.37
C ILE A 287 17.38 8.54 31.73
N LEU A 288 17.24 8.15 30.46
CA LEU A 288 18.37 7.66 29.68
C LEU A 288 19.15 8.87 29.16
N LYS A 289 20.34 9.13 29.73
CA LYS A 289 21.21 10.23 29.29
C LYS A 289 21.71 10.00 27.87
N SER A 290 21.91 11.09 27.13
CA SER A 290 22.44 11.05 25.77
C SER A 290 23.83 10.42 25.73
N ILE A 291 23.99 9.40 24.89
CA ILE A 291 25.30 8.93 24.44
C ILE A 291 25.90 10.00 23.51
N ASP A 292 27.17 10.36 23.76
CA ASP A 292 28.02 11.08 22.79
C ASP A 292 28.54 10.12 21.72
N ASP A 293 28.81 10.65 20.52
CA ASP A 293 29.05 9.98 19.23
C ASP A 293 30.11 8.82 19.20
N THR A 294 30.74 8.44 20.32
CA THR A 294 31.87 7.50 20.41
C THR A 294 31.51 6.02 20.69
N ASP A 295 30.29 5.67 21.11
CA ASP A 295 29.92 4.27 21.44
C ASP A 295 29.09 3.54 20.35
N LEU A 296 29.04 4.09 19.14
CA LEU A 296 28.21 3.60 18.04
C LEU A 296 28.72 2.44 17.13
N PRO A 297 29.80 1.67 17.38
CA PRO A 297 30.24 0.67 16.39
C PRO A 297 29.39 -0.63 16.25
N ASN A 298 28.39 -0.92 17.11
CA ASN A 298 27.74 -2.25 17.11
C ASN A 298 26.22 -2.30 16.85
N LEU A 299 25.52 -1.16 16.69
CA LEU A 299 24.05 -1.19 16.51
C LEU A 299 23.58 -1.78 15.17
N GLN A 300 24.40 -1.72 14.11
CA GLN A 300 24.07 -2.30 12.80
C GLN A 300 24.30 -3.84 12.74
N LYS A 301 25.04 -4.42 13.69
CA LYS A 301 25.29 -5.88 13.77
C LYS A 301 24.40 -6.62 14.78
N MET A 302 23.77 -5.93 15.72
CA MET A 302 23.05 -6.57 16.84
C MET A 302 21.55 -6.84 16.62
N GLY A 303 21.00 -6.70 15.42
CA GLY A 303 19.53 -6.70 15.26
C GLY A 303 18.90 -7.44 14.06
N PHE A 304 19.67 -8.15 13.23
CA PHE A 304 19.10 -8.79 12.04
C PHE A 304 19.52 -10.26 11.89
N GLU A 305 19.33 -11.06 12.95
CA GLU A 305 19.21 -12.50 12.75
C GLU A 305 17.85 -12.79 12.11
N ILE A 306 17.80 -12.73 10.77
CA ILE A 306 16.74 -13.38 10.00
C ILE A 306 16.92 -14.87 10.25
N LYS A 307 16.16 -15.45 11.17
CA LYS A 307 16.07 -16.91 11.30
C LYS A 307 15.50 -17.44 9.99
N THR A 308 16.39 -17.95 9.15
CA THR A 308 16.05 -18.76 8.00
C THR A 308 15.65 -20.14 8.52
N GLU A 309 14.37 -20.48 8.45
CA GLU A 309 13.96 -21.88 8.59
C GLU A 309 14.42 -22.62 7.32
N GLN A 310 15.62 -23.18 7.40
CA GLN A 310 16.06 -24.21 6.47
C GLN A 310 15.32 -25.50 6.83
N ASN A 311 14.40 -25.91 5.98
CA ASN A 311 13.83 -27.25 5.97
C ASN A 311 14.94 -28.27 5.72
N ASN A 312 15.50 -28.83 6.79
CA ASN A 312 16.23 -30.08 6.75
C ASN A 312 15.27 -31.21 7.13
N ASN A 313 14.94 -32.04 6.15
CA ASN A 313 14.23 -33.29 6.34
C ASN A 313 15.00 -34.20 7.30
N GLY A 314 14.35 -34.56 8.40
CA GLY A 314 14.76 -35.61 9.32
C GLY A 314 13.55 -36.08 10.13
N ASN A 315 13.11 -37.32 9.88
CA ASN A 315 12.01 -37.99 10.58
C ASN A 315 12.25 -38.08 12.10
N ASN A 316 11.25 -37.72 12.92
CA ASN A 316 10.55 -38.62 13.87
C ASN A 316 9.64 -37.85 14.85
N ASP A 317 8.40 -38.36 14.94
CA ASP A 317 7.47 -38.45 16.06
C ASP A 317 7.25 -37.28 17.06
N GLY A 318 6.03 -36.71 16.97
CA GLY A 318 5.09 -36.64 18.08
C GLY A 318 5.32 -35.62 19.20
N LYS A 319 4.68 -34.45 19.07
CA LYS A 319 3.78 -33.83 20.08
C LYS A 319 3.28 -32.47 19.60
N GLU A 320 1.96 -32.33 19.60
CA GLU A 320 1.23 -31.08 19.36
C GLU A 320 1.68 -29.97 20.32
N ASN A 321 1.88 -28.77 19.81
CA ASN A 321 1.74 -27.53 20.57
C ASN A 321 1.35 -26.38 19.63
N ASN A 322 0.15 -25.84 19.89
CA ASN A 322 -0.46 -24.71 19.20
C ASN A 322 0.47 -23.49 19.12
N ILE A 323 0.81 -23.07 17.90
CA ILE A 323 1.35 -21.74 17.63
C ILE A 323 0.17 -20.85 17.27
N ASN A 324 -0.13 -19.90 18.17
CA ASN A 324 -1.15 -18.89 17.99
C ASN A 324 -0.65 -17.85 16.98
N THR A 325 -1.05 -17.99 15.70
CA THR A 325 -0.87 -16.92 14.72
C THR A 325 -1.88 -15.82 15.02
N ASN A 326 -1.43 -14.74 15.65
CA ASN A 326 -2.28 -13.56 15.84
C ASN A 326 -2.68 -13.03 14.46
N GLU A 327 -3.99 -13.05 14.18
CA GLU A 327 -4.56 -12.53 12.93
C GLU A 327 -4.35 -11.01 12.85
N ILE A 328 -3.64 -10.57 11.81
CA ILE A 328 -3.59 -9.15 11.46
C ILE A 328 -4.95 -8.81 10.84
N ILE A 329 -5.79 -8.08 11.57
CA ILE A 329 -7.09 -7.62 11.09
C ILE A 329 -6.86 -6.51 10.07
N ILE A 330 -6.93 -6.86 8.79
CA ILE A 330 -7.02 -5.87 7.71
C ILE A 330 -8.48 -5.46 7.66
N LEU A 331 -8.80 -4.29 8.24
CA LEU A 331 -10.10 -3.65 8.06
C LEU A 331 -10.16 -3.06 6.65
N ASP A 332 -10.29 -3.93 5.65
CA ASP A 332 -10.80 -3.54 4.34
C ASP A 332 -12.32 -3.38 4.53
N SER A 333 -12.77 -2.18 4.92
CA SER A 333 -14.17 -1.81 4.77
C SER A 333 -14.52 -1.98 3.29
N ASP A 334 -15.31 -3.01 2.98
CA ASP A 334 -16.21 -3.19 1.84
C ASP A 334 -16.28 -4.70 1.52
N SER A 335 -17.28 -5.35 2.12
CA SER A 335 -17.69 -6.73 1.84
C SER A 335 -18.41 -6.80 0.49
N GLU A 336 -17.92 -7.64 -0.43
CA GLU A 336 -18.67 -8.03 -1.62
C GLU A 336 -19.32 -9.39 -1.36
N THR A 337 -20.61 -9.51 -1.70
CA THR A 337 -21.32 -10.78 -1.88
C THR A 337 -21.26 -11.15 -3.35
N ASP A 338 -20.55 -12.23 -3.67
CA ASP A 338 -20.55 -12.83 -5.01
C ASP A 338 -21.89 -13.56 -5.24
N ALA A 339 -22.71 -13.05 -6.15
CA ALA A 339 -23.88 -13.77 -6.65
C ALA A 339 -23.46 -14.66 -7.82
N GLU A 340 -23.20 -15.94 -7.55
CA GLU A 340 -23.08 -16.96 -8.58
C GLU A 340 -24.46 -17.29 -9.17
N ASN A 341 -24.59 -17.12 -10.48
CA ASN A 341 -25.71 -17.62 -11.27
C ASN A 341 -25.57 -19.14 -11.47
N ASN A 342 -26.57 -19.91 -11.06
CA ASN A 342 -26.81 -21.24 -11.59
C ASN A 342 -28.31 -21.40 -11.89
N GLU A 343 -28.64 -21.54 -13.17
CA GLU A 343 -29.94 -22.02 -13.64
C GLU A 343 -30.06 -23.53 -13.40
N ASN A 344 -31.18 -24.00 -12.82
CA ASN A 344 -32.05 -24.99 -13.48
C ASN A 344 -33.33 -25.37 -12.68
N THR A 345 -34.47 -25.18 -13.38
CA THR A 345 -35.69 -26.01 -13.48
C THR A 345 -36.69 -26.19 -12.33
N ASN A 346 -37.96 -25.86 -12.67
CA ASN A 346 -39.28 -26.39 -12.24
C ASN A 346 -39.71 -26.05 -10.79
N ASP A 347 -40.91 -25.55 -10.47
CA ASP A 347 -42.25 -25.77 -11.03
C ASP A 347 -43.21 -24.58 -10.76
N ASN A 348 -44.31 -24.57 -11.51
CA ASN A 348 -45.48 -23.70 -11.40
C ASN A 348 -46.23 -23.76 -10.04
N VAL A 349 -47.18 -22.82 -9.88
CA VAL A 349 -48.21 -22.65 -8.83
C VAL A 349 -47.70 -21.71 -7.72
N ILE A 350 -48.11 -20.44 -7.63
CA ILE A 350 -49.46 -19.94 -7.29
C ILE A 350 -49.67 -18.55 -7.92
N ALA A 351 -50.78 -18.42 -8.66
CA ALA A 351 -51.34 -17.15 -9.10
C ALA A 351 -52.09 -16.43 -7.97
N ASN A 352 -52.24 -15.12 -8.13
CA ASN A 352 -53.21 -14.22 -7.48
C ASN A 352 -52.91 -13.75 -6.06
N ALA A 353 -52.33 -12.55 -5.94
CA ALA A 353 -52.86 -11.54 -5.02
C ALA A 353 -52.32 -10.12 -5.35
N ILE A 354 -53.26 -9.24 -5.73
CA ILE A 354 -53.26 -7.81 -5.42
C ILE A 354 -52.47 -6.90 -6.38
N GLU A 355 -53.03 -6.75 -7.59
CA GLU A 355 -53.33 -5.41 -8.10
C GLU A 355 -54.45 -4.82 -7.24
N LYS A 356 -54.13 -3.78 -6.46
CA LYS A 356 -55.03 -2.70 -6.01
C LYS A 356 -54.25 -1.80 -5.07
N THR A 357 -53.83 -0.66 -5.59
CA THR A 357 -54.03 0.71 -5.06
C THR A 357 -52.85 1.59 -5.47
N ASN A 358 -52.90 2.09 -6.72
CA ASN A 358 -52.41 3.42 -7.03
C ASN A 358 -53.61 4.36 -6.93
N HIS A 359 -53.63 5.22 -5.93
CA HIS A 359 -54.20 6.57 -6.05
C HIS A 359 -53.78 7.43 -4.85
N ASP A 360 -53.42 8.67 -5.16
CA ASP A 360 -53.49 9.85 -4.28
C ASP A 360 -52.30 10.16 -3.35
N ILE A 361 -51.36 10.99 -3.84
CA ILE A 361 -51.34 12.45 -3.58
C ILE A 361 -49.94 13.02 -3.89
N VAL A 362 -49.86 13.73 -5.02
CA VAL A 362 -48.93 14.84 -5.22
C VAL A 362 -49.68 16.09 -4.76
N GLN A 363 -49.21 16.77 -3.71
CA GLN A 363 -49.25 18.23 -3.51
C GLN A 363 -48.92 18.59 -2.05
N GLY A 364 -48.00 19.53 -1.89
CA GLY A 364 -47.82 20.28 -0.64
C GLY A 364 -46.36 20.34 -0.21
N ILE A 365 -45.67 21.42 -0.57
CA ILE A 365 -44.96 22.33 0.36
C ILE A 365 -44.51 23.52 -0.50
N HIS A 366 -45.44 24.45 -0.68
CA HIS A 366 -45.13 25.86 -0.84
C HIS A 366 -46.22 26.59 -0.05
N ALA A 367 -45.84 27.16 1.09
CA ALA A 367 -46.03 28.58 1.42
C ALA A 367 -46.22 28.83 2.93
N TYR A 368 -45.63 29.96 3.33
CA TYR A 368 -45.77 30.76 4.55
C TYR A 368 -45.06 30.27 5.83
N ARG A 369 -44.39 31.11 6.62
CA ARG A 369 -43.72 32.44 6.53
C ARG A 369 -43.35 32.77 7.98
N SER A 370 -42.21 33.45 8.18
CA SER A 370 -41.98 34.46 9.25
C SER A 370 -41.98 34.01 10.71
N THR A 371 -40.80 34.06 11.33
CA THR A 371 -40.39 35.14 12.27
C THR A 371 -38.89 35.28 12.25
#